data_AF-A0A851UPD5-F1
#
_entry.id   AF-A0A851UPD5-F1
#
_cell.length_a   1.000
_cell.length_b   1.000
_cell.length_c   1.000
_cell.angle_alpha   90.00
_cell.angle_beta   90.00
_cell.angle_gamma   90.00
#
_symmetry.space_group_name_H-M   'P 1'
#
loop_
_entity.id
_entity.type
_entity.pdbx_description
1 polymer ?
#
loop_
_entity_poly.entity_id
_entity_poly.type
_entity_poly.pdbx_seq_one_letter_code
_entity_poly.pdbx_strand_id
1 'polypeptide(L)'
;LEDLQDAFDFCYKVHYRPGEDRNRDPEYIQELQALQAKLQNLDRQRREVLAQMQQLLGRSETLQELLQEELGAWRLQQQRVCLGGPGDPNLRLLETWFTELGQGLFQLQQLLRVLNDLRQKVTYERDPLVAEMPLLEQRLREQLTHLLRSAFVVEQQPSTPNAAKRPLVLRTASKFSARARLLVRLHDRNHRMEARIHIDRCDPR
;
A
#
# COMPACT_ATOMS: atom_id res chain seq x y z
N LEU A 1 17.73 6.09 -9.82
CA LEU A 1 17.60 4.85 -10.62
C LEU A 1 17.21 5.16 -12.06
N GLU A 2 16.15 5.93 -12.28
CA GLU A 2 15.71 6.36 -13.62
C GLU A 2 16.83 7.04 -14.42
N ASP A 3 17.51 8.06 -13.88
CA ASP A 3 18.63 8.72 -14.58
C ASP A 3 19.78 7.78 -14.97
N LEU A 4 20.08 6.79 -14.11
CA LEU A 4 21.11 5.79 -14.40
C LEU A 4 20.69 4.88 -15.56
N GLN A 5 19.39 4.57 -15.63
CA GLN A 5 18.84 3.75 -16.70
C GLN A 5 18.79 4.52 -18.01
N ASP A 6 18.39 5.79 -17.99
CA ASP A 6 18.37 6.64 -19.18
C ASP A 6 19.79 6.87 -19.73
N ALA A 7 20.77 7.08 -18.84
CA ALA A 7 22.18 7.16 -19.22
C ALA A 7 22.73 5.85 -19.81
N PHE A 8 22.26 4.71 -19.31
CA PHE A 8 22.60 3.41 -19.88
C PHE A 8 21.95 3.22 -21.27
N ASP A 9 20.65 3.47 -21.39
CA ASP A 9 19.88 3.32 -22.63
C ASP A 9 20.44 4.21 -23.75
N PHE A 10 20.80 5.46 -23.44
CA PHE A 10 21.49 6.35 -24.36
C PHE A 10 22.81 5.75 -24.85
N CYS A 11 23.70 5.35 -23.93
CA CYS A 11 24.98 4.78 -24.32
C CYS A 11 24.81 3.48 -25.11
N TYR A 12 23.85 2.63 -24.73
CA TYR A 12 23.59 1.38 -25.42
C TYR A 12 23.19 1.64 -26.88
N LYS A 13 22.26 2.58 -27.11
CA LYS A 13 21.83 2.97 -28.46
C LYS A 13 22.94 3.58 -29.32
N VAL A 14 23.87 4.32 -28.71
CA VAL A 14 24.96 4.99 -29.43
C VAL A 14 26.09 4.02 -29.80
N HIS A 15 26.50 3.19 -28.84
CA HIS A 15 27.71 2.37 -28.95
C HIS A 15 27.45 0.93 -29.37
N TYR A 16 26.27 0.36 -29.10
CA TYR A 16 25.97 -1.02 -29.49
C TYR A 16 25.43 -1.11 -30.92
N ARG A 17 26.25 -1.60 -31.85
CA ARG A 17 25.90 -1.83 -33.27
C ARG A 17 26.02 -3.32 -33.62
N PRO A 18 24.94 -4.10 -33.50
CA PRO A 18 24.99 -5.52 -33.82
C PRO A 18 25.23 -5.73 -35.33
N GLY A 19 26.17 -6.60 -35.69
CA GLY A 19 26.43 -7.01 -37.07
C GLY A 19 27.61 -6.34 -37.78
N GLU A 20 28.26 -5.34 -37.17
CA GLU A 20 29.57 -4.86 -37.63
C GLU A 20 30.67 -5.75 -37.02
N ASP A 21 31.53 -6.35 -37.83
CA ASP A 21 32.63 -7.24 -37.36
C ASP A 21 33.80 -6.41 -36.79
N ARG A 22 33.50 -5.63 -35.74
CA ARG A 22 34.42 -4.74 -35.01
C ARG A 22 34.98 -5.38 -33.75
N ASN A 23 34.78 -6.68 -33.55
CA ASN A 23 35.26 -7.42 -32.37
C ASN A 23 36.80 -7.41 -32.20
N ARG A 24 37.56 -6.92 -33.18
CA ARG A 24 39.02 -6.75 -33.11
C ARG A 24 39.45 -5.31 -32.83
N ASP A 25 38.51 -4.37 -32.78
CA ASP A 25 38.77 -2.95 -32.52
C ASP A 25 38.88 -2.72 -31.00
N PRO A 26 40.05 -2.30 -30.49
CA PRO A 26 40.25 -2.07 -29.05
C PRO A 26 39.38 -0.95 -28.49
N GLU A 27 39.02 0.07 -29.29
CA GLU A 27 38.15 1.16 -28.84
C GLU A 27 36.73 0.64 -28.61
N TYR A 28 36.22 -0.15 -29.57
CA TYR A 28 34.91 -0.79 -29.45
C TYR A 28 34.81 -1.73 -28.24
N ILE A 29 35.87 -2.50 -27.96
CA ILE A 29 35.94 -3.36 -26.77
C ILE A 29 35.87 -2.52 -25.48
N GLN A 30 36.56 -1.39 -25.42
CA GLN A 30 36.48 -0.48 -24.26
C GLN A 30 35.08 0.11 -24.08
N GLU A 31 34.41 0.52 -25.16
CA GLU A 31 33.04 1.02 -25.10
C GLU A 31 32.06 -0.05 -24.57
N LEU A 32 32.20 -1.31 -25.02
CA LEU A 32 31.41 -2.44 -24.52
C LEU A 32 31.67 -2.72 -23.03
N GLN A 33 32.92 -2.64 -22.57
CA GLN A 33 33.26 -2.77 -21.15
C GLN A 33 32.62 -1.66 -20.31
N ALA A 34 32.63 -0.42 -20.80
CA ALA A 34 31.98 0.70 -20.14
C ALA A 34 30.45 0.52 -20.05
N LEU A 35 29.83 0.03 -21.12
CA LEU A 35 28.41 -0.34 -21.13
C LEU A 35 28.08 -1.43 -20.11
N GLN A 36 28.91 -2.47 -20.05
CA GLN A 36 28.73 -3.56 -19.09
C GLN A 36 28.85 -3.05 -17.63
N ALA A 37 29.82 -2.18 -17.35
CA ALA A 37 29.97 -1.57 -16.02
C ALA A 37 28.73 -0.72 -15.64
N LYS A 38 28.17 0.03 -16.59
CA LYS A 38 26.91 0.78 -16.38
C LYS A 38 25.74 -0.15 -16.08
N LEU A 39 25.61 -1.25 -16.82
CA LEU A 39 24.56 -2.25 -16.59
C LEU A 39 24.69 -2.92 -15.21
N GLN A 40 25.92 -3.27 -14.80
CA GLN A 40 26.18 -3.83 -13.47
C GLN A 40 25.82 -2.84 -12.35
N ASN A 41 26.12 -1.55 -12.54
CA ASN A 41 25.70 -0.52 -11.59
C ASN A 41 24.16 -0.38 -11.53
N LEU A 42 23.49 -0.43 -12.69
CA LEU A 42 22.03 -0.41 -12.75
C LEU A 42 21.43 -1.61 -11.99
N ASP A 43 21.97 -2.82 -12.20
CA ASP A 43 21.53 -4.04 -11.51
C ASP A 43 21.69 -3.93 -9.99
N ARG A 44 22.87 -3.48 -9.55
CA ARG A 44 23.14 -3.24 -8.11
C ARG A 44 22.11 -2.28 -7.52
N GLN A 45 21.79 -1.19 -8.22
CA GLN A 45 20.81 -0.21 -7.76
C GLN A 45 19.37 -0.77 -7.75
N ARG A 46 18.99 -1.60 -8.74
CA ARG A 46 17.69 -2.29 -8.73
C ARG A 46 17.55 -3.21 -7.52
N ARG A 47 18.57 -4.03 -7.23
CA ARG A 47 18.60 -4.90 -6.05
C ARG A 47 18.49 -4.12 -4.75
N GLU A 48 19.22 -3.02 -4.64
CA GLU A 48 19.21 -2.16 -3.46
C GLU A 48 17.82 -1.55 -3.21
N VAL A 49 17.17 -1.03 -4.26
CA VAL A 49 15.80 -0.51 -4.15
C VAL A 49 14.82 -1.61 -3.73
N LEU A 50 14.90 -2.79 -4.35
CA LEU A 50 14.03 -3.92 -4.00
C LEU A 50 14.21 -4.34 -2.54
N ALA A 51 15.46 -4.45 -2.06
CA ALA A 51 15.75 -4.79 -0.67
C ALA A 51 15.19 -3.76 0.31
N GLN A 52 15.33 -2.46 0.01
CA GLN A 52 14.74 -1.39 0.82
C GLN A 52 13.21 -1.47 0.84
N MET A 53 12.57 -1.75 -0.29
CA MET A 53 11.12 -1.93 -0.36
C MET A 53 10.64 -3.15 0.44
N GLN A 54 11.36 -4.27 0.38
CA GLN A 54 11.06 -5.45 1.19
C GLN A 54 11.15 -5.14 2.69
N GLN A 55 12.18 -4.40 3.09
CA GLN A 55 12.37 -3.98 4.48
C GLN A 55 11.26 -3.03 4.94
N LEU A 56 10.87 -2.06 4.10
CA LEU A 56 9.77 -1.15 4.40
C LEU A 56 8.45 -1.89 4.56
N LEU A 57 8.13 -2.82 3.64
CA LEU A 57 6.94 -3.68 3.77
C LEU A 57 6.96 -4.53 5.05
N GLY A 58 8.11 -5.06 5.45
CA GLY A 58 8.24 -5.79 6.71
C GLY A 58 7.97 -4.92 7.93
N ARG A 59 8.48 -3.68 7.94
CA ARG A 59 8.19 -2.72 9.02
C ARG A 59 6.72 -2.30 9.04
N SER A 60 6.11 -2.15 7.87
CA SER A 60 4.68 -1.86 7.73
C SER A 60 3.80 -2.96 8.32
N GLU A 61 4.20 -4.24 8.24
CA GLU A 61 3.48 -5.36 8.86
C GLU A 61 3.46 -5.24 10.38
N THR A 62 4.62 -4.98 10.99
CA THR A 62 4.71 -4.80 12.45
C THR A 62 3.85 -3.62 12.91
N LEU A 63 3.84 -2.52 12.17
CA LEU A 63 2.96 -1.37 12.48
C LEU A 63 1.48 -1.73 12.30
N GLN A 64 1.17 -2.55 11.30
CA GLN A 64 -0.19 -2.98 11.03
C GLN A 64 -0.73 -3.91 12.14
N GLU A 65 0.11 -4.79 12.69
CA GLU A 65 -0.20 -5.61 13.86
C GLU A 65 -0.51 -4.74 15.09
N LEU A 66 0.36 -3.77 15.39
CA LEU A 66 0.12 -2.81 16.47
C LEU A 66 -1.20 -2.06 16.28
N LEU A 67 -1.53 -1.64 15.06
CA LEU A 67 -2.81 -0.99 14.78
C LEU A 67 -4.01 -1.90 15.01
N GLN A 68 -3.90 -3.21 14.77
CA GLN A 68 -4.98 -4.14 15.10
C GLN A 68 -5.18 -4.24 16.61
N GLU A 69 -4.11 -4.26 17.40
CA GLU A 69 -4.19 -4.29 18.86
C GLU A 69 -4.86 -3.03 19.41
N GLU A 70 -4.39 -1.86 18.97
CA GLU A 70 -4.95 -0.56 19.37
C GLU A 70 -6.41 -0.40 18.92
N LEU A 71 -6.75 -0.88 17.72
CA LEU A 71 -8.12 -0.91 17.24
C LEU A 71 -8.99 -1.86 18.07
N GLY A 72 -8.47 -3.01 18.47
CA GLY A 72 -9.13 -3.96 19.37
C GLY A 72 -9.42 -3.35 20.74
N ALA A 73 -8.44 -2.66 21.32
CA ALA A 73 -8.60 -1.93 22.57
C ALA A 73 -9.67 -0.83 22.46
N TRP A 74 -9.67 -0.07 21.36
CA TRP A 74 -10.71 0.92 21.09
C TRP A 74 -12.10 0.29 20.96
N ARG A 75 -12.26 -0.84 20.27
CA ARG A 75 -13.54 -1.57 20.15
C ARG A 75 -14.06 -2.01 21.52
N LEU A 76 -13.18 -2.55 22.37
CA LEU A 76 -13.53 -2.94 23.73
C LEU A 76 -13.98 -1.74 24.57
N GLN A 77 -13.29 -0.59 24.43
CA GLN A 77 -13.67 0.64 25.10
C GLN A 77 -15.01 1.17 24.60
N GLN A 78 -15.26 1.14 23.29
CA GLN A 78 -16.56 1.51 22.71
C GLN A 78 -17.69 0.63 23.26
N GLN A 79 -17.47 -0.67 23.38
CA GLN A 79 -18.44 -1.59 23.97
C GLN A 79 -18.77 -1.23 25.42
N ARG A 80 -17.76 -0.92 26.24
CA ARG A 80 -17.96 -0.50 27.65
C ARG A 80 -18.77 0.79 27.73
N VAL A 81 -18.47 1.78 26.89
CA VAL A 81 -19.22 3.04 26.83
C VAL A 81 -20.68 2.79 26.40
N CYS A 82 -20.92 1.89 25.46
CA CYS A 82 -22.29 1.50 25.07
C CYS A 82 -23.08 0.87 26.23
N LEU A 83 -22.41 0.20 27.18
CA LEU A 83 -23.03 -0.38 28.37
C LEU A 83 -23.20 0.64 29.53
N GLY A 84 -22.90 1.92 29.29
CA GLY A 84 -22.99 2.98 30.31
C GLY A 84 -21.71 3.18 31.12
N GLY A 85 -20.60 2.57 30.71
CA GLY A 85 -19.29 2.81 31.29
C GLY A 85 -18.74 4.21 30.98
N PRO A 86 -17.83 4.74 31.81
CA PRO A 86 -17.20 6.03 31.57
C PRO A 86 -16.19 5.97 30.41
N GLY A 87 -16.06 7.06 29.66
CA GLY A 87 -15.03 7.23 28.63
C GLY A 87 -15.55 7.88 27.35
N ASP A 88 -14.61 8.30 26.50
CA ASP A 88 -14.86 8.80 25.15
C ASP A 88 -14.03 7.98 24.16
N PRO A 89 -14.65 7.16 23.29
CA PRO A 89 -13.94 6.34 22.30
C PRO A 89 -13.49 7.21 21.10
N ASN A 90 -12.57 8.15 21.34
CA ASN A 90 -12.06 9.05 20.31
C ASN A 90 -11.19 8.33 19.28
N LEU A 91 -11.52 8.50 17.99
CA LEU A 91 -10.84 7.87 16.86
C LEU A 91 -9.69 8.70 16.26
N ARG A 92 -9.46 9.95 16.71
CA ARG A 92 -8.49 10.87 16.05
C ARG A 92 -7.07 10.31 15.92
N LEU A 93 -6.59 9.64 16.98
CA LEU A 93 -5.24 9.09 16.99
C LEU A 93 -5.13 7.89 16.05
N LEU A 94 -6.09 6.96 16.13
CA LEU A 94 -6.20 5.83 15.20
C LEU A 94 -6.32 6.31 13.76
N GLU A 95 -7.19 7.26 13.46
CA GLU A 95 -7.34 7.84 12.13
C GLU A 95 -6.02 8.42 11.61
N THR A 96 -5.25 9.09 12.47
CA THR A 96 -3.92 9.59 12.09
C THR A 96 -2.99 8.44 11.74
N TRP A 97 -2.84 7.44 12.60
CA TRP A 97 -1.92 6.33 12.34
C TRP A 97 -2.32 5.47 11.13
N PHE A 98 -3.62 5.17 10.98
CA PHE A 98 -4.14 4.48 9.81
C PHE A 98 -3.89 5.26 8.52
N THR A 99 -4.06 6.59 8.56
CA THR A 99 -3.80 7.46 7.41
C THR A 99 -2.32 7.47 7.04
N GLU A 100 -1.41 7.67 8.01
CA GLU A 100 0.04 7.70 7.75
C GLU A 100 0.54 6.36 7.19
N LEU A 101 0.15 5.24 7.79
CA LEU A 101 0.51 3.92 7.27
C LEU A 101 -0.07 3.71 5.85
N GLY A 102 -1.33 4.08 5.64
CA GLY A 102 -1.97 4.00 4.33
C GLY A 102 -1.23 4.81 3.28
N GLN A 103 -0.86 6.06 3.59
CA GLN A 103 -0.08 6.91 2.69
C GLN A 103 1.26 6.28 2.31
N GLY A 104 2.00 5.72 3.28
CA GLY A 104 3.25 5.01 3.02
C GLY A 104 3.07 3.81 2.08
N LEU A 105 2.03 2.99 2.30
CA LEU A 105 1.73 1.86 1.43
C LEU A 105 1.31 2.30 0.02
N PHE A 106 0.53 3.37 -0.12
CA PHE A 106 0.18 3.91 -1.45
C PHE A 106 1.38 4.50 -2.17
N GLN A 107 2.32 5.13 -1.46
CA GLN A 107 3.59 5.60 -2.04
C GLN A 107 4.42 4.41 -2.56
N LEU A 108 4.53 3.32 -1.79
CA LEU A 108 5.16 2.08 -2.25
C LEU A 108 4.46 1.51 -3.50
N GLN A 109 3.13 1.60 -3.56
CA GLN A 109 2.37 1.16 -4.73
C GLN A 109 2.71 1.98 -5.98
N GLN A 110 2.86 3.30 -5.85
CA GLN A 110 3.31 4.15 -6.97
C GLN A 110 4.75 3.84 -7.37
N LEU A 111 5.63 3.59 -6.39
CA LEU A 111 7.01 3.23 -6.67
C LEU A 111 7.11 1.91 -7.45
N LEU A 112 6.29 0.90 -7.12
CA LEU A 112 6.22 -0.36 -7.89
C LEU A 112 5.78 -0.12 -9.34
N ARG A 113 4.82 0.79 -9.57
CA ARG A 113 4.41 1.15 -10.94
C ARG A 113 5.56 1.77 -11.73
N VAL A 114 6.28 2.73 -11.13
CA VAL A 114 7.45 3.36 -11.76
C VAL A 114 8.54 2.32 -12.04
N LEU A 115 8.82 1.39 -11.11
CA LEU A 115 9.77 0.31 -11.32
C LEU A 115 9.35 -0.63 -12.45
N ASN A 116 8.06 -0.92 -12.58
CA ASN A 116 7.53 -1.69 -13.69
C ASN A 116 7.73 -0.97 -15.03
N ASP A 117 7.52 0.35 -15.09
CA ASP A 117 7.75 1.14 -16.30
C ASP A 117 9.26 1.15 -16.67
N LEU A 118 10.14 1.28 -15.67
CA LEU A 118 11.59 1.14 -15.86
C LEU A 118 11.97 -0.26 -16.36
N ARG A 119 11.37 -1.31 -15.82
CA ARG A 119 11.57 -2.68 -16.30
C ARG A 119 11.16 -2.85 -17.76
N GLN A 120 10.03 -2.25 -18.17
CA GLN A 120 9.56 -2.32 -19.56
C GLN A 120 10.51 -1.62 -20.54
N LYS A 121 11.19 -0.56 -20.11
CA LYS A 121 12.20 0.15 -20.92
C LYS A 121 13.50 -0.64 -21.06
N VAL A 122 14.01 -1.22 -19.97
CA VAL A 122 15.28 -1.97 -19.96
C VAL A 122 15.13 -3.21 -19.10
N THR A 123 15.39 -4.38 -19.68
CA THR A 123 15.46 -5.66 -18.97
C THR A 123 16.60 -6.50 -19.52
N TYR A 124 17.00 -7.53 -18.77
CA TYR A 124 18.18 -8.36 -19.06
C TYR A 124 18.05 -9.73 -18.38
N GLU A 125 18.98 -10.63 -18.69
CA GLU A 125 19.00 -11.96 -18.08
C GLU A 125 19.16 -11.85 -16.56
N ARG A 126 18.29 -12.53 -15.80
CA ARG A 126 18.27 -12.51 -14.32
C ARG A 126 18.02 -11.12 -13.71
N ASP A 127 17.27 -10.27 -14.42
CA ASP A 127 16.78 -8.99 -13.91
C ASP A 127 15.97 -9.20 -12.61
N PRO A 128 16.40 -8.63 -11.47
CA PRO A 128 15.72 -8.82 -10.19
C PRO A 128 14.31 -8.21 -10.20
N LEU A 129 14.03 -7.20 -11.03
CA LEU A 129 12.69 -6.64 -11.19
C LEU A 129 11.70 -7.64 -11.82
N VAL A 130 12.18 -8.62 -12.60
CA VAL A 130 11.33 -9.68 -13.14
C VAL A 130 11.03 -10.73 -12.08
N ALA A 131 12.04 -11.10 -11.29
CA ALA A 131 11.94 -12.17 -10.31
C ALA A 131 11.16 -11.78 -9.05
N GLU A 132 11.39 -10.57 -8.50
CA GLU A 132 10.95 -10.22 -7.15
C GLU A 132 9.70 -9.31 -7.12
N MET A 133 9.46 -8.54 -8.18
CA MET A 133 8.36 -7.57 -8.22
C MET A 133 6.97 -8.20 -8.04
N PRO A 134 6.61 -9.33 -8.67
CA PRO A 134 5.27 -9.92 -8.50
C PRO A 134 4.94 -10.26 -7.04
N LEU A 135 5.93 -10.77 -6.30
CA LEU A 135 5.77 -11.11 -4.88
C LEU A 135 5.60 -9.85 -4.03
N LEU A 136 6.37 -8.79 -4.31
CA LEU A 136 6.26 -7.49 -3.66
C LEU A 136 4.89 -6.85 -3.89
N GLU A 137 4.39 -6.88 -5.12
CA GLU A 137 3.06 -6.36 -5.47
C GLU A 137 1.95 -7.12 -4.76
N GLN A 138 2.03 -8.45 -4.72
CA GLN A 138 1.07 -9.29 -4.00
C GLN A 138 1.05 -8.94 -2.51
N ARG A 139 2.22 -8.93 -1.86
CA ARG A 139 2.34 -8.64 -0.43
C ARG A 139 1.84 -7.24 -0.08
N LEU A 140 2.19 -6.24 -0.88
CA LEU A 140 1.69 -4.88 -0.71
C LEU A 140 0.16 -4.81 -0.86
N ARG A 141 -0.40 -5.51 -1.86
CA ARG A 141 -1.85 -5.56 -2.09
C ARG A 141 -2.59 -6.20 -0.92
N GLU A 142 -2.04 -7.27 -0.35
CA GLU A 142 -2.58 -7.94 0.84
C GLU A 142 -2.58 -7.00 2.04
N GLN A 143 -1.47 -6.31 2.31
CA GLN A 143 -1.37 -5.33 3.40
C GLN A 143 -2.34 -4.16 3.23
N LEU A 144 -2.42 -3.57 2.03
CA LEU A 144 -3.38 -2.50 1.71
C LEU A 144 -4.83 -2.97 1.91
N THR A 145 -5.14 -4.18 1.44
CA THR A 145 -6.48 -4.76 1.59
C THR A 145 -6.83 -4.96 3.06
N HIS A 146 -5.91 -5.51 3.84
CA HIS A 146 -6.09 -5.72 5.28
C HIS A 146 -6.23 -4.39 6.04
N LEU A 147 -5.41 -3.39 5.70
CA LEU A 147 -5.47 -2.05 6.29
C LEU A 147 -6.83 -1.40 6.03
N LEU A 148 -7.27 -1.35 4.77
CA LEU A 148 -8.53 -0.73 4.39
C LEU A 148 -9.75 -1.46 4.98
N ARG A 149 -9.71 -2.80 5.06
CA ARG A 149 -10.78 -3.58 5.70
C ARG A 149 -10.88 -3.30 7.19
N SER A 150 -9.75 -3.27 7.89
CA SER A 150 -9.71 -3.01 9.34
C SER A 150 -10.03 -1.54 9.68
N ALA A 151 -9.70 -0.60 8.79
CA ALA A 151 -9.98 0.83 8.94
C ALA A 151 -11.46 1.21 8.84
N PHE A 152 -12.33 0.34 8.29
CA PHE A 152 -13.76 0.63 8.20
C PHE A 152 -14.47 0.19 9.48
N VAL A 153 -14.87 1.17 10.30
CA VAL A 153 -15.40 0.94 11.65
C VAL A 153 -16.76 1.58 11.84
N VAL A 154 -17.54 1.06 12.78
CA VAL A 154 -18.77 1.71 13.25
C VAL A 154 -18.38 2.66 14.38
N GLU A 155 -18.31 3.95 14.11
CA GLU A 155 -17.98 4.99 15.10
C GLU A 155 -19.14 5.21 16.09
N GLN A 156 -20.37 5.29 15.58
CA GLN A 156 -21.57 5.40 16.40
C GLN A 156 -22.45 4.19 16.17
N GLN A 157 -22.61 3.39 17.23
CA GLN A 157 -23.47 2.22 17.22
C GLN A 157 -24.95 2.61 17.01
N PRO A 158 -25.77 1.72 16.42
CA PRO A 158 -27.19 1.96 16.22
C PRO A 158 -27.90 2.40 17.50
N SER A 159 -28.53 3.57 17.46
CA SER A 159 -29.23 4.15 18.62
C SER A 159 -30.43 4.99 18.20
N THR A 160 -31.49 4.96 19.00
CA THR A 160 -32.67 5.82 18.83
C THR A 160 -32.41 7.24 19.38
N PRO A 161 -33.13 8.29 18.95
CA PRO A 161 -32.90 9.69 19.36
C PRO A 161 -32.87 9.93 20.87
N ASN A 162 -33.64 9.18 21.67
CA ASN A 162 -33.52 9.12 23.13
C ASN A 162 -32.36 8.19 23.56
N ALA A 163 -31.17 8.44 22.99
CA ALA A 163 -29.98 7.59 23.03
C ALA A 163 -29.42 7.35 24.43
N ALA A 164 -29.81 8.17 25.41
CA ALA A 164 -29.21 8.23 26.74
C ALA A 164 -29.43 6.98 27.61
N LYS A 165 -30.26 6.02 27.21
CA LYS A 165 -30.60 4.88 28.08
C LYS A 165 -30.16 3.50 27.58
N ARG A 166 -30.22 3.22 26.27
CA ARG A 166 -29.94 1.88 25.70
C ARG A 166 -29.51 1.93 24.21
N PRO A 167 -28.23 2.17 23.89
CA PRO A 167 -27.73 1.91 22.53
C PRO A 167 -27.89 0.42 22.20
N LEU A 168 -27.91 0.08 20.90
CA LEU A 168 -28.11 -1.28 20.36
C LEU A 168 -29.53 -1.87 20.52
N VAL A 169 -30.44 -1.22 21.26
CA VAL A 169 -31.84 -1.63 21.35
C VAL A 169 -32.68 -0.80 20.40
N LEU A 170 -33.14 -1.44 19.33
CA LEU A 170 -33.96 -0.79 18.30
C LEU A 170 -35.43 -1.19 18.46
N ARG A 171 -36.32 -0.20 18.30
CA ARG A 171 -37.76 -0.42 18.25
C ARG A 171 -38.23 -0.37 16.81
N THR A 172 -39.01 -1.36 16.39
CA THR A 172 -39.63 -1.40 15.07
C THR A 172 -40.42 -0.12 14.80
N ALA A 173 -40.38 0.37 13.55
CA ALA A 173 -40.99 1.63 13.12
C ALA A 173 -40.47 2.91 13.80
N SER A 174 -39.40 2.81 14.61
CA SER A 174 -38.73 3.99 15.20
C SER A 174 -37.51 4.37 14.38
N LYS A 175 -37.26 5.68 14.25
CA LYS A 175 -36.02 6.18 13.63
C LYS A 175 -34.83 5.84 14.52
N PHE A 176 -33.72 5.46 13.91
CA PHE A 176 -32.44 5.27 14.57
C PHE A 176 -31.32 5.85 13.70
N SER A 177 -30.16 6.05 14.31
CA SER A 177 -28.95 6.50 13.62
C SER A 177 -27.78 5.58 13.94
N ALA A 178 -26.91 5.40 12.95
CA ALA A 178 -25.60 4.78 13.09
C ALA A 178 -24.61 5.57 12.23
N ARG A 179 -23.32 5.54 12.60
CA ARG A 179 -22.27 6.21 11.85
C ARG A 179 -21.13 5.25 11.62
N ALA A 180 -20.80 5.02 10.35
CA ALA A 180 -19.57 4.36 9.96
C ALA A 180 -18.50 5.41 9.65
N ARG A 181 -17.23 5.04 9.86
CA ARG A 181 -16.07 5.88 9.58
C ARG A 181 -14.99 5.03 8.93
N LEU A 182 -14.35 5.57 7.89
CA LEU A 182 -13.12 5.03 7.34
C LEU A 182 -11.95 5.78 8.00
N LEU A 183 -11.09 5.07 8.72
CA LEU A 183 -9.95 5.64 9.44
C LEU A 183 -8.78 6.04 8.53
N VAL A 184 -8.80 5.60 7.27
CA VAL A 184 -7.83 6.03 6.25
C VAL A 184 -8.40 7.21 5.49
N ARG A 185 -7.77 8.39 5.62
CA ARG A 185 -8.12 9.56 4.82
C ARG A 185 -7.56 9.43 3.41
N LEU A 186 -8.41 9.04 2.48
CA LEU A 186 -8.10 9.00 1.05
C LEU A 186 -8.30 10.40 0.45
N HIS A 187 -7.25 11.00 -0.09
CA HIS A 187 -7.31 12.29 -0.77
C HIS A 187 -7.79 12.20 -2.23
N ASP A 188 -8.51 11.14 -2.58
CA ASP A 188 -9.02 10.93 -3.93
C ASP A 188 -10.39 11.62 -4.10
N ARG A 189 -10.40 12.71 -4.88
CA ARG A 189 -11.62 13.47 -5.18
C ARG A 189 -12.45 12.84 -6.32
N ASN A 190 -11.90 11.88 -7.06
CA ASN A 190 -12.49 11.37 -8.29
C ASN A 190 -13.34 10.11 -8.06
N HIS A 191 -13.20 9.45 -6.90
CA HIS A 191 -13.95 8.24 -6.57
C HIS A 191 -14.86 8.48 -5.38
N ARG A 192 -16.17 8.50 -5.62
CA ARG A 192 -17.17 8.62 -4.55
C ARG A 192 -17.38 7.26 -3.90
N MET A 193 -17.07 7.14 -2.62
CA MET A 193 -17.40 5.95 -1.83
C MET A 193 -18.88 6.00 -1.41
N GLU A 194 -19.59 4.89 -1.59
CA GLU A 194 -20.97 4.70 -1.14
C GLU A 194 -21.01 3.57 -0.10
N ALA A 195 -21.56 3.86 1.08
CA ALA A 195 -21.79 2.86 2.11
C ALA A 195 -23.27 2.47 2.12
N ARG A 196 -23.54 1.17 2.05
CA ARG A 196 -24.89 0.60 2.16
C ARG A 196 -25.03 -0.14 3.49
N ILE A 197 -26.12 0.11 4.20
CA ILE A 197 -26.42 -0.52 5.48
C ILE A 197 -27.57 -1.50 5.25
N HIS A 198 -27.37 -2.74 5.69
CA HIS A 198 -28.35 -3.80 5.64
C HIS A 198 -28.50 -4.42 7.03
N ILE A 199 -29.71 -4.80 7.40
CA ILE A 199 -30.01 -5.57 8.61
C ILE A 199 -30.39 -6.98 8.14
N ASP A 200 -29.96 -8.00 8.88
CA ASP A 200 -30.22 -9.42 8.58
C ASP A 200 -29.80 -9.85 7.17
N ARG A 201 -28.65 -9.36 6.72
CA ARG A 201 -28.03 -9.87 5.48
C ARG A 201 -27.59 -11.31 5.74
N CYS A 202 -28.34 -12.28 5.23
CA CYS A 202 -27.84 -13.65 5.13
C CYS A 202 -26.64 -13.65 4.18
N ASP A 203 -25.45 -13.97 4.68
CA ASP A 203 -24.36 -14.35 3.79
C ASP A 203 -24.76 -15.65 3.07
N PRO A 204 -24.55 -15.75 1.74
CA PRO A 204 -24.54 -17.06 1.11
C PRO A 204 -23.41 -17.86 1.77
N ARG A 205 -23.79 -18.96 2.42
CA ARG A 205 -22.86 -19.93 3.02
C ARG A 205 -21.86 -20.47 2.01
#